data_AF-A0A7C1W964-F1
#
_entry.id   AF-A0A7C1W964-F1
#
_cell.length_a   1.000
_cell.length_b   1.000
_cell.length_c   1.000
_cell.angle_alpha   90.00
_cell.angle_beta   90.00
_cell.angle_gamma   90.00
#
_symmetry.space_group_name_H-M   'P 1'
#
loop_
_entity.id
_entity.type
_entity.pdbx_description
1 polymer ?
#
loop_
_entity_poly.entity_id
_entity_poly.type
_entity_poly.pdbx_seq_one_letter_code
_entity_poly.pdbx_strand_id
1 'polypeptide(L)'
;GLKEKIIKVSINDNILLKRADRIKVLANETGRKQYKATVRGEVYRPGIIFITQDRTTIEQVIKQAGGFKPAADLRRAELIRPTQKVLNSPLFSQKLDFLLMERMADLPPQDSLTFLGDNELRYDRANISVNFAEVMDDTSQSSKVIVKDGDVIYVPEKLDLVYVYGQVMRPGYIKYSKGKNYNYYLQEAGGLGKTAKSDIYLIKGKSRSWIEVSNSGTGYTIKPGDFIWVPKEIRRDFDYYLERFARISAVVSAVATVILLFHQFTKK
;
A
#
# COMPACT_ATOMS: atom_id res chain seq x y z
N GLY A 1 -10.51 42.77 -49.14
CA GLY A 1 -9.28 42.81 -48.32
C GLY A 1 -9.66 43.07 -46.87
N LEU A 2 -9.83 42.01 -46.08
CA LEU A 2 -10.11 42.13 -44.65
C LEU A 2 -8.79 42.39 -43.93
N LYS A 3 -8.46 43.67 -43.74
CA LYS A 3 -7.30 44.07 -42.94
C LYS A 3 -7.75 44.19 -41.49
N GLU A 4 -7.33 43.26 -40.66
CA GLU A 4 -7.48 43.37 -39.21
C GLU A 4 -6.37 44.27 -38.65
N LYS A 5 -6.73 45.19 -37.76
CA LYS A 5 -5.78 46.05 -37.04
C LYS A 5 -5.76 45.63 -35.58
N ILE A 6 -4.60 45.16 -35.13
CA ILE A 6 -4.40 44.76 -33.73
C ILE A 6 -4.00 46.01 -32.93
N ILE A 7 -4.75 46.30 -31.88
CA ILE A 7 -4.46 47.39 -30.94
C ILE A 7 -4.20 46.74 -29.58
N LYS A 8 -3.00 46.93 -29.03
CA LYS A 8 -2.63 46.46 -27.68
C LYS A 8 -2.85 47.59 -26.69
N VAL A 9 -3.59 47.30 -25.63
CA VAL A 9 -4.10 48.28 -24.68
C VAL A 9 -3.99 47.70 -23.27
N SER A 10 -3.78 48.54 -22.26
CA SER A 10 -3.75 48.12 -20.87
C SER A 10 -5.17 47.89 -20.35
N ILE A 11 -5.34 47.05 -19.33
CA ILE A 11 -6.68 46.67 -18.82
C ILE A 11 -7.47 47.85 -18.22
N ASN A 12 -6.77 48.91 -17.82
CA ASN A 12 -7.36 50.13 -17.27
C ASN A 12 -7.63 51.21 -18.33
N ASP A 13 -7.31 50.95 -19.60
CA ASP A 13 -7.51 51.93 -20.66
C ASP A 13 -8.98 52.00 -21.04
N ASN A 14 -9.52 53.22 -21.10
CA ASN A 14 -10.91 53.46 -21.44
C ASN A 14 -11.08 53.66 -22.95
N ILE A 15 -11.25 52.55 -23.68
CA ILE A 15 -11.32 52.55 -25.15
C ILE A 15 -12.74 52.24 -25.62
N LEU A 16 -13.23 53.09 -26.53
CA LEU A 16 -14.55 52.97 -27.12
C LEU A 16 -14.57 51.85 -28.16
N LEU A 17 -15.29 50.78 -27.86
CA LEU A 17 -15.46 49.62 -28.74
C LEU A 17 -16.50 49.89 -29.82
N LYS A 18 -16.25 49.40 -31.04
CA LYS A 18 -17.17 49.47 -32.18
C LYS A 18 -17.79 48.10 -32.46
N ARG A 19 -18.90 48.10 -33.20
CA ARG A 19 -19.52 46.84 -33.66
C ARG A 19 -18.50 46.03 -34.48
N ALA A 20 -18.47 44.72 -34.21
CA ALA A 20 -17.54 43.74 -34.78
C ALA A 20 -16.09 43.76 -34.26
N ASP A 21 -15.78 44.56 -33.23
CA ASP A 21 -14.50 44.44 -32.52
C ASP A 21 -14.43 43.11 -31.73
N ARG A 22 -13.24 42.50 -31.71
CA ARG A 22 -12.96 41.28 -30.93
C ARG A 22 -11.95 41.57 -29.84
N ILE A 23 -12.33 41.36 -28.59
CA ILE A 23 -11.44 41.53 -27.44
C ILE A 23 -10.79 40.18 -27.14
N LYS A 24 -9.46 40.14 -27.14
CA LYS A 24 -8.68 38.99 -26.66
C LYS A 24 -7.85 39.44 -25.46
N VAL A 25 -8.28 39.04 -24.26
CA VAL A 25 -7.52 39.29 -23.04
C VAL A 25 -6.40 38.26 -22.96
N LEU A 26 -5.16 38.71 -23.16
CA LEU A 26 -3.97 37.91 -22.90
C LEU A 26 -3.65 38.05 -21.42
N ALA A 27 -4.24 37.19 -20.59
CA ALA A 27 -3.63 36.95 -19.29
C ALA A 27 -2.27 36.28 -19.57
N ASN A 28 -1.22 36.68 -18.85
CA ASN A 28 -0.17 35.70 -18.59
C ASN A 28 -0.91 34.60 -17.82
N GLU A 29 -1.30 33.53 -18.51
CA GLU A 29 -1.42 32.25 -17.86
C GLU A 29 -0.02 31.96 -17.33
N THR A 30 0.31 32.52 -16.18
CA THR A 30 0.95 31.73 -15.14
C THR A 30 -0.03 30.61 -14.83
N GLY A 31 -0.16 29.66 -15.76
CA GLY A 31 -0.40 28.26 -15.47
C GLY A 31 0.79 27.75 -14.66
N ARG A 32 1.10 28.42 -13.55
CA ARG A 32 1.78 27.84 -12.42
C ARG A 32 0.86 26.69 -12.09
N LYS A 33 1.19 25.51 -12.62
CA LYS A 33 0.64 24.25 -12.14
C LYS A 33 0.71 24.37 -10.63
N GLN A 34 -0.45 24.50 -10.00
CA GLN A 34 -0.53 24.59 -8.56
C GLN A 34 -0.20 23.20 -8.08
N TYR A 35 1.06 23.02 -7.71
CA TYR A 35 1.50 21.78 -7.11
C TYR A 35 0.86 21.67 -5.75
N LYS A 36 0.35 20.47 -5.44
CA LYS A 36 -0.36 20.25 -4.20
C LYS A 36 -0.01 18.90 -3.61
N ALA A 37 0.07 18.88 -2.29
CA ALA A 37 0.11 17.67 -1.49
C ALA A 37 -1.21 17.55 -0.71
N THR A 38 -1.60 16.33 -0.38
CA THR A 38 -2.80 16.09 0.45
C THR A 38 -2.37 15.57 1.80
N VAL A 39 -2.76 16.26 2.87
CA VAL A 39 -2.53 15.82 4.25
C VAL A 39 -3.83 15.24 4.80
N ARG A 40 -3.81 14.00 5.30
CA ARG A 40 -4.99 13.29 5.83
C ARG A 40 -4.73 12.73 7.22
N GLY A 41 -5.78 12.62 8.01
CA GLY A 41 -5.77 12.00 9.34
C GLY A 41 -5.54 12.99 10.50
N GLU A 42 -4.79 12.57 11.52
CA GLU A 42 -4.62 13.25 12.81
C GLU A 42 -3.64 14.43 12.79
N VAL A 43 -3.98 15.41 11.97
CA VAL A 43 -3.39 16.76 11.95
C VAL A 43 -4.45 17.80 12.30
N TYR A 44 -4.06 19.00 12.72
CA TYR A 44 -5.03 20.04 13.09
C TYR A 44 -5.88 20.53 11.89
N ARG A 45 -5.28 20.61 10.70
CA ARG A 45 -5.93 21.07 9.47
C ARG A 45 -5.68 20.08 8.32
N PRO A 46 -6.41 18.95 8.26
CA PRO A 46 -6.32 18.04 7.13
C PRO A 46 -6.87 18.70 5.87
N GLY A 47 -6.31 18.37 4.71
CA GLY A 47 -6.75 18.95 3.44
C GLY A 47 -5.63 19.04 2.42
N ILE A 48 -5.88 19.85 1.39
CA ILE A 48 -4.94 20.13 0.32
C ILE A 48 -4.01 21.26 0.78
N ILE A 49 -2.71 21.01 0.68
CA ILE A 49 -1.65 21.98 0.95
C ILE A 49 -0.97 22.32 -0.37
N PHE A 50 -0.95 23.60 -0.72
CA PHE A 50 -0.25 24.08 -1.91
C PHE A 50 1.25 24.12 -1.65
N ILE A 51 2.02 23.57 -2.58
CA ILE A 51 3.46 23.44 -2.47
C ILE A 51 4.16 24.16 -3.62
N THR A 52 5.41 24.53 -3.40
CA THR A 52 6.32 24.97 -4.46
C THR A 52 7.15 23.79 -4.90
N GLN A 53 7.17 23.52 -6.21
CA GLN A 53 7.93 22.42 -6.80
C GLN A 53 9.39 22.45 -6.34
N ASP A 54 9.89 21.28 -5.95
CA ASP A 54 11.30 21.03 -5.61
C ASP A 54 11.86 21.91 -4.47
N ARG A 55 10.99 22.57 -3.71
CA ARG A 55 11.38 23.46 -2.60
C ARG A 55 10.66 23.17 -1.29
N THR A 56 9.38 22.83 -1.35
CA THR A 56 8.58 22.64 -0.14
C THR A 56 8.92 21.31 0.53
N THR A 57 9.32 21.39 1.80
CA THR A 57 9.67 20.21 2.61
C THR A 57 8.46 19.63 3.33
N ILE A 58 8.55 18.39 3.78
CA ILE A 58 7.48 17.74 4.54
C ILE A 58 7.22 18.45 5.87
N GLU A 59 8.26 18.95 6.54
CA GLU A 59 8.11 19.77 7.74
C GLU A 59 7.23 21.00 7.47
N GLN A 60 7.49 21.73 6.38
CA GLN A 60 6.70 22.90 6.01
C GLN A 60 5.24 22.52 5.73
N VAL A 61 5.00 21.41 5.05
CA VAL A 61 3.64 20.92 4.79
C VAL A 61 2.92 20.59 6.10
N ILE A 62 3.58 19.90 7.03
CA ILE A 62 3.00 19.57 8.34
C ILE A 62 2.77 20.84 9.18
N LYS A 63 3.70 21.81 9.18
CA LYS A 63 3.51 23.11 9.83
C LYS A 63 2.30 23.86 9.26
N GLN A 64 2.12 23.86 7.94
CA GLN A 64 0.95 24.46 7.28
C GLN A 64 -0.36 23.73 7.63
N ALA A 65 -0.31 22.40 7.80
CA ALA A 65 -1.41 21.60 8.35
C ALA A 65 -1.66 21.84 9.86
N GLY A 66 -0.93 22.76 10.49
CA GLY A 66 -1.05 23.11 11.91
C GLY A 66 -0.34 22.16 12.87
N GLY A 67 0.49 21.24 12.36
CA GLY A 67 1.16 20.21 13.16
C GLY A 67 0.32 18.96 13.40
N PHE A 68 0.91 18.02 14.12
CA PHE A 68 0.24 16.77 14.52
C PHE A 68 -0.64 16.98 15.75
N LYS A 69 -1.79 16.29 15.81
CA LYS A 69 -2.60 16.23 17.03
C LYS A 69 -1.94 15.30 18.07
N PRO A 70 -2.25 15.43 19.37
CA PRO A 70 -1.75 14.51 20.40
C PRO A 70 -2.12 13.04 20.16
N ALA A 71 -3.26 12.79 19.49
CA ALA A 71 -3.72 11.46 19.13
C ALA A 71 -3.07 10.91 17.84
N ALA A 72 -2.10 11.60 17.24
CA ALA A 72 -1.45 11.14 16.02
C ALA A 72 -0.49 9.95 16.27
N ASP A 73 -0.55 8.92 15.41
CA ASP A 73 0.42 7.83 15.41
C ASP A 73 1.54 8.06 14.40
N LEU A 74 2.56 8.81 14.82
CA LEU A 74 3.72 9.12 13.99
C LEU A 74 4.49 7.88 13.54
N ARG A 75 4.39 6.75 14.27
CA ARG A 75 5.08 5.51 13.87
C ARG A 75 4.45 4.89 12.64
N ARG A 76 3.14 5.07 12.45
CA ARG A 76 2.36 4.56 11.31
C ARG A 76 2.05 5.62 10.26
N ALA A 77 2.55 6.84 10.44
CA ALA A 77 2.45 7.87 9.42
C ALA A 77 3.27 7.50 8.18
N GLU A 78 2.76 7.87 7.02
CA GLU A 78 3.29 7.50 5.71
C GLU A 78 3.27 8.70 4.76
N LEU A 79 4.33 8.83 3.96
CA LEU A 79 4.37 9.68 2.77
C LEU A 79 4.24 8.76 1.55
N ILE A 80 3.11 8.88 0.86
CA ILE A 80 2.77 8.07 -0.31
C ILE A 80 2.94 8.96 -1.54
N ARG A 81 3.70 8.51 -2.53
CA ARG A 81 3.86 9.20 -3.81
C ARG A 81 3.20 8.39 -4.92
N PRO A 82 1.96 8.69 -5.30
CA PRO A 82 1.30 8.01 -6.41
C PRO A 82 2.09 8.23 -7.71
N THR A 83 2.52 7.15 -8.36
CA THR A 83 3.34 7.24 -9.58
C THR A 83 2.47 7.46 -10.84
N GLN A 84 1.15 7.37 -10.69
CA GLN A 84 0.16 7.40 -11.78
C GLN A 84 0.22 8.68 -12.63
N LYS A 85 0.58 9.85 -12.08
CA LYS A 85 0.63 11.10 -12.86
C LYS A 85 1.74 11.15 -13.93
N VAL A 86 2.80 10.36 -13.79
CA VAL A 86 3.92 10.34 -14.74
C VAL A 86 3.64 9.40 -15.92
N LEU A 87 2.64 8.52 -15.80
CA LEU A 87 2.46 7.36 -16.67
C LEU A 87 1.26 7.44 -17.64
N ASN A 88 0.83 8.66 -17.98
CA ASN A 88 -0.29 8.89 -18.90
C ASN A 88 0.13 8.95 -20.38
N SER A 89 1.30 8.42 -20.72
CA SER A 89 1.78 8.37 -22.12
C SER A 89 1.90 6.92 -22.60
N PRO A 90 1.63 6.64 -23.88
CA PRO A 90 1.85 5.31 -24.45
C PRO A 90 3.31 4.83 -24.31
N LEU A 91 4.27 5.75 -24.23
CA LEU A 91 5.71 5.49 -24.10
C LEU A 91 6.15 5.20 -22.66
N PHE A 92 5.35 5.59 -21.67
CA PHE A 92 5.62 5.40 -20.25
C PHE A 92 4.29 5.08 -19.59
N SER A 93 3.91 3.80 -19.58
CA SER A 93 2.70 3.31 -18.94
C SER A 93 3.05 2.16 -17.98
N GLN A 94 2.25 2.00 -16.93
CA GLN A 94 2.34 0.86 -16.00
C GLN A 94 2.34 -0.48 -16.75
N LYS A 95 1.50 -0.59 -17.80
CA LYS A 95 1.42 -1.81 -18.61
C LYS A 95 2.68 -2.07 -19.42
N LEU A 96 3.30 -1.04 -19.99
CA LEU A 96 4.54 -1.19 -20.76
C LEU A 96 5.71 -1.59 -19.86
N ASP A 97 5.90 -0.92 -18.72
CA ASP A 97 6.96 -1.25 -17.76
C ASP A 97 6.82 -2.70 -17.28
N PHE A 98 5.59 -3.12 -16.96
CA PHE A 98 5.27 -4.51 -16.63
C PHE A 98 5.71 -5.49 -17.73
N LEU A 99 5.35 -5.25 -18.99
CA LEU A 99 5.70 -6.14 -20.11
C LEU A 99 7.22 -6.21 -20.33
N LEU A 100 7.93 -5.09 -20.12
CA LEU A 100 9.40 -5.05 -20.21
C LEU A 100 10.05 -5.87 -19.10
N MET A 101 9.53 -5.79 -17.87
CA MET A 101 10.00 -6.60 -16.75
C MET A 101 9.70 -8.08 -16.94
N GLU A 102 8.46 -8.42 -17.32
CA GLU A 102 8.03 -9.80 -17.57
C GLU A 102 8.89 -10.47 -18.64
N ARG A 103 9.22 -9.75 -19.72
CA ARG A 103 10.13 -10.24 -20.77
C ARG A 103 11.51 -10.63 -20.23
N MET A 104 12.01 -9.91 -19.24
CA MET A 104 13.35 -10.12 -18.67
C MET A 104 13.36 -11.14 -17.53
N ALA A 105 12.18 -11.47 -16.99
CA ALA A 105 12.06 -12.31 -15.80
C ALA A 105 11.82 -13.77 -16.21
N ASP A 106 12.60 -14.68 -15.64
CA ASP A 106 12.35 -16.13 -15.76
C ASP A 106 11.36 -16.55 -14.67
N LEU A 107 10.10 -16.09 -14.82
CA LEU A 107 9.04 -16.33 -13.83
C LEU A 107 8.21 -17.57 -14.21
N PRO A 108 8.11 -18.57 -13.32
CA PRO A 108 7.13 -19.64 -13.46
C PRO A 108 5.71 -19.05 -13.49
N PRO A 109 4.74 -19.66 -14.21
CA PRO A 109 3.36 -19.18 -14.26
C PRO A 109 2.68 -19.05 -12.90
N GLN A 110 3.16 -19.79 -11.88
CA GLN A 110 2.64 -19.71 -10.51
C GLN A 110 3.03 -18.39 -9.81
N ASP A 111 4.19 -17.82 -10.16
CA ASP A 111 4.73 -16.61 -9.53
C ASP A 111 4.25 -15.33 -10.21
N SER A 112 3.69 -15.43 -11.43
CA SER A 112 3.17 -14.28 -12.19
C SER A 112 2.13 -13.49 -11.41
N LEU A 113 1.27 -14.14 -10.62
CA LEU A 113 0.26 -13.44 -9.83
C LEU A 113 0.86 -12.64 -8.67
N THR A 114 1.88 -13.19 -8.00
CA THR A 114 2.62 -12.50 -6.95
C THR A 114 3.34 -11.29 -7.53
N PHE A 115 4.02 -11.47 -8.66
CA PHE A 115 4.71 -10.39 -9.36
C PHE A 115 3.74 -9.27 -9.79
N LEU A 116 2.57 -9.62 -10.32
CA LEU A 116 1.51 -8.66 -10.67
C LEU A 116 1.08 -7.84 -9.45
N GLY A 117 0.84 -8.50 -8.31
CA GLY A 117 0.45 -7.84 -7.07
C GLY A 117 1.53 -6.90 -6.53
N ASP A 118 2.78 -7.34 -6.48
CA ASP A 118 3.91 -6.54 -6.02
C ASP A 118 4.14 -5.31 -6.90
N ASN A 119 4.01 -5.48 -8.22
CA ASN A 119 4.15 -4.38 -9.17
C ASN A 119 3.00 -3.36 -9.01
N GLU A 120 1.77 -3.81 -8.80
CA GLU A 120 0.63 -2.92 -8.53
C GLU A 120 0.86 -2.08 -7.26
N LEU A 121 1.27 -2.73 -6.16
CA LEU A 121 1.56 -2.07 -4.89
C LEU A 121 2.68 -1.03 -5.03
N ARG A 122 3.71 -1.33 -5.81
CA ARG A 122 4.79 -0.39 -6.12
C ARG A 122 4.28 0.89 -6.79
N TYR A 123 3.31 0.79 -7.69
CA TYR A 123 2.76 1.94 -8.41
C TYR A 123 1.79 2.78 -7.58
N ASP A 124 0.87 2.11 -6.89
CA ASP A 124 -0.19 2.76 -6.12
C ASP A 124 0.31 3.32 -4.80
N ARG A 125 1.30 2.65 -4.19
CA ARG A 125 1.79 2.97 -2.85
C ARG A 125 3.31 3.01 -2.83
N ALA A 126 3.92 3.82 -3.70
CA ALA A 126 5.34 4.14 -3.58
C ALA A 126 5.58 4.91 -2.28
N ASN A 127 5.80 4.15 -1.20
CA ASN A 127 6.01 4.66 0.14
C ASN A 127 7.42 5.21 0.25
N ILE A 128 7.52 6.46 0.67
CA ILE A 128 8.80 7.10 0.95
C ILE A 128 9.10 6.88 2.42
N SER A 129 10.27 6.29 2.70
CA SER A 129 10.72 6.08 4.07
C SER A 129 11.03 7.43 4.72
N VAL A 130 10.19 7.83 5.68
CA VAL A 130 10.35 9.05 6.47
C VAL A 130 10.09 8.71 7.94
N ASN A 131 10.97 9.16 8.84
CA ASN A 131 10.70 9.08 10.28
C ASN A 131 9.85 10.28 10.72
N PHE A 132 8.54 10.10 10.75
CA PHE A 132 7.59 11.16 11.14
C PHE A 132 7.74 11.64 12.58
N ALA A 133 8.39 10.87 13.46
CA ALA A 133 8.71 11.33 14.81
C ALA A 133 9.72 12.50 14.81
N GLU A 134 10.52 12.62 13.76
CA GLU A 134 11.59 13.61 13.62
C GLU A 134 11.24 14.70 12.59
N VAL A 135 10.09 14.62 11.92
CA VAL A 135 9.71 15.58 10.85
C VAL A 135 9.63 17.02 11.36
N MET A 136 9.35 17.23 12.65
CA MET A 136 9.28 18.56 13.25
C MET A 136 10.63 19.06 13.81
N ASP A 137 11.67 18.23 13.76
CA ASP A 137 13.04 18.58 14.09
C ASP A 137 13.76 19.06 12.82
N ASP A 138 14.07 20.36 12.76
CA ASP A 138 14.67 21.04 11.60
C ASP A 138 16.10 20.56 11.31
N THR A 139 16.78 19.97 12.30
CA THR A 139 18.11 19.38 12.11
C THR A 139 18.06 18.03 11.41
N SER A 140 16.94 17.30 11.54
CA SER A 140 16.79 15.95 11.01
C SER A 140 16.81 15.89 9.47
N GLN A 141 17.13 14.72 8.91
CA GLN A 141 16.97 14.49 7.47
C GLN A 141 15.49 14.28 7.10
N SER A 142 14.69 13.76 8.04
CA SER A 142 13.27 13.50 7.86
C SER A 142 12.47 14.79 7.61
N SER A 143 12.84 15.91 8.23
CA SER A 143 12.20 17.22 8.02
C SER A 143 12.47 17.80 6.63
N LYS A 144 13.62 17.46 6.02
CA LYS A 144 14.12 18.02 4.75
C LYS A 144 13.60 17.28 3.51
N VAL A 145 12.82 16.21 3.67
CA VAL A 145 12.25 15.46 2.54
C VAL A 145 11.36 16.38 1.70
N ILE A 146 11.69 16.49 0.41
CA ILE A 146 10.94 17.33 -0.52
C ILE A 146 9.65 16.63 -0.94
N VAL A 147 8.54 17.35 -0.76
CA VAL A 147 7.21 16.91 -1.16
C VAL A 147 6.98 17.27 -2.62
N LYS A 148 6.41 16.32 -3.37
CA LYS A 148 6.09 16.47 -4.80
C LYS A 148 4.59 16.58 -5.01
N ASP A 149 4.24 17.04 -6.21
CA ASP A 149 2.84 17.15 -6.60
C ASP A 149 2.13 15.80 -6.60
N GLY A 150 0.96 15.76 -5.97
CA GLY A 150 0.17 14.54 -5.81
C GLY A 150 0.58 13.67 -4.62
N ASP A 151 1.65 14.01 -3.89
CA ASP A 151 2.02 13.30 -2.67
C ASP A 151 0.86 13.33 -1.65
N VAL A 152 0.69 12.22 -0.95
CA VAL A 152 -0.29 12.07 0.13
C VAL A 152 0.46 11.78 1.42
N ILE A 153 0.31 12.67 2.39
CA ILE A 153 0.79 12.47 3.75
C ILE A 153 -0.37 11.97 4.58
N TYR A 154 -0.26 10.73 5.05
CA TYR A 154 -1.28 10.10 5.88
C TYR A 154 -0.77 9.93 7.30
N VAL A 155 -1.45 10.56 8.25
CA VAL A 155 -1.14 10.48 9.69
C VAL A 155 -2.30 9.78 10.38
N PRO A 156 -2.22 8.47 10.64
CA PRO A 156 -3.32 7.76 11.30
C PRO A 156 -3.48 8.17 12.76
N GLU A 157 -4.64 7.87 13.32
CA GLU A 157 -4.89 7.96 14.76
C GLU A 157 -4.11 6.88 15.54
N LYS A 158 -3.71 7.22 16.76
CA LYS A 158 -3.11 6.31 17.72
C LYS A 158 -4.20 5.42 18.29
N LEU A 159 -4.24 4.20 17.75
CA LEU A 159 -5.12 3.15 18.25
C LEU A 159 -4.40 2.39 19.37
N ASP A 160 -4.84 2.57 20.61
CA ASP A 160 -4.43 1.71 21.73
C ASP A 160 -5.25 0.40 21.75
N LEU A 161 -5.36 -0.23 20.58
CA LEU A 161 -6.20 -1.42 20.33
C LEU A 161 -5.43 -2.46 19.51
N VAL A 162 -5.76 -3.73 19.71
CA VAL A 162 -5.35 -4.87 18.88
C VAL A 162 -6.61 -5.50 18.32
N TYR A 163 -6.64 -5.78 17.02
CA TYR A 163 -7.82 -6.38 16.39
C TYR A 163 -7.67 -7.90 16.29
N VAL A 164 -8.56 -8.65 16.92
CA VAL A 164 -8.56 -10.12 16.90
C VAL A 164 -9.69 -10.61 16.01
N TYR A 165 -9.39 -11.45 15.03
CA TYR A 165 -10.40 -11.93 14.07
C TYR A 165 -10.09 -13.31 13.48
N GLY A 166 -11.04 -13.84 12.72
CA GLY A 166 -11.01 -15.21 12.20
C GLY A 166 -11.80 -16.15 13.10
N GLN A 167 -11.27 -17.35 13.33
CA GLN A 167 -11.96 -18.40 14.08
C GLN A 167 -11.80 -18.26 15.60
N VAL A 168 -12.27 -17.14 16.14
CA VAL A 168 -12.41 -16.87 17.58
C VAL A 168 -13.89 -16.75 17.94
N MET A 169 -14.24 -16.87 19.23
CA MET A 169 -15.64 -16.78 19.65
C MET A 169 -16.23 -15.37 19.48
N ARG A 170 -15.46 -14.32 19.74
CA ARG A 170 -15.87 -12.91 19.65
C ARG A 170 -14.80 -12.09 18.95
N PRO A 171 -14.83 -11.99 17.60
CA PRO A 171 -13.90 -11.14 16.88
C PRO A 171 -14.16 -9.65 17.18
N GLY A 172 -13.12 -8.84 17.24
CA GLY A 172 -13.24 -7.41 17.53
C GLY A 172 -11.95 -6.73 17.99
N TYR A 173 -12.08 -5.44 18.31
CA TYR A 173 -11.01 -4.66 18.91
C TYR A 173 -10.91 -4.91 20.40
N ILE A 174 -9.68 -5.11 20.88
CA ILE A 174 -9.36 -5.35 22.28
C ILE A 174 -8.34 -4.31 22.71
N LYS A 175 -8.52 -3.73 23.90
CA LYS A 175 -7.61 -2.70 24.42
C LYS A 175 -6.18 -3.24 24.52
N TYR A 176 -5.24 -2.53 23.91
CA TYR A 176 -3.83 -2.87 23.99
C TYR A 176 -3.35 -2.76 25.44
N SER A 177 -2.65 -3.80 25.89
CA SER A 177 -2.00 -3.84 27.19
C SER A 177 -0.53 -4.20 27.03
N LYS A 178 0.35 -3.34 27.56
CA LYS A 178 1.81 -3.51 27.45
C LYS A 178 2.26 -4.83 28.07
N GLY A 179 3.11 -5.58 27.35
CA GLY A 179 3.67 -6.85 27.80
C GLY A 179 2.73 -8.06 27.66
N LYS A 180 1.49 -7.87 27.23
CA LYS A 180 0.58 -8.99 26.95
C LYS A 180 0.92 -9.67 25.62
N ASN A 181 0.90 -11.01 25.63
CA ASN A 181 1.12 -11.85 24.46
C ASN A 181 -0.21 -12.16 23.74
N TYR A 182 -0.14 -12.91 22.65
CA TYR A 182 -1.32 -13.24 21.84
C TYR A 182 -2.37 -14.04 22.62
N ASN A 183 -1.96 -14.92 23.53
CA ASN A 183 -2.88 -15.72 24.36
C ASN A 183 -3.83 -14.85 25.18
N TYR A 184 -3.34 -13.76 25.77
CA TYR A 184 -4.19 -12.81 26.47
C TYR A 184 -5.31 -12.28 25.56
N TYR A 185 -4.97 -11.81 24.36
CA TYR A 185 -5.94 -11.27 23.42
C TYR A 185 -6.92 -12.33 22.90
N LEU A 186 -6.48 -13.58 22.72
CA LEU A 186 -7.36 -14.68 22.37
C LEU A 186 -8.37 -15.00 23.48
N GLN A 187 -7.95 -14.95 24.75
CA GLN A 187 -8.85 -15.15 25.89
C GLN A 187 -9.89 -14.03 25.98
N GLU A 188 -9.49 -12.77 25.81
CA GLU A 188 -10.39 -11.62 25.75
C GLU A 188 -11.42 -11.79 24.60
N ALA A 189 -10.99 -12.33 23.46
CA ALA A 189 -11.85 -12.72 22.33
C ALA A 189 -12.74 -13.95 22.60
N GLY A 190 -12.77 -14.47 23.83
CA GLY A 190 -13.58 -15.63 24.21
C GLY A 190 -12.98 -16.98 23.82
N GLY A 191 -11.70 -17.02 23.48
CA GLY A 191 -10.98 -18.23 23.06
C GLY A 191 -11.17 -18.59 21.58
N LEU A 192 -10.58 -19.72 21.20
CA LEU A 192 -10.63 -20.26 19.85
C LEU A 192 -12.00 -20.86 19.55
N GLY A 193 -12.52 -20.63 18.34
CA GLY A 193 -13.74 -21.26 17.86
C GLY A 193 -13.56 -22.76 17.58
N LYS A 194 -14.67 -23.51 17.51
CA LYS A 194 -14.66 -24.98 17.36
C LYS A 194 -13.91 -25.49 16.11
N THR A 195 -13.83 -24.70 15.05
CA THR A 195 -13.16 -25.07 13.80
C THR A 195 -11.86 -24.29 13.62
N ALA A 196 -11.22 -23.84 14.70
CA ALA A 196 -9.99 -23.06 14.62
C ALA A 196 -8.79 -23.96 14.37
N LYS A 197 -7.84 -23.48 13.55
CA LYS A 197 -6.51 -24.07 13.53
C LYS A 197 -5.72 -23.69 14.78
N SER A 198 -4.72 -24.51 15.09
CA SER A 198 -3.68 -24.21 16.10
C SER A 198 -2.78 -23.05 15.69
N ASP A 199 -2.58 -22.86 14.39
CA ASP A 199 -1.63 -21.88 13.85
C ASP A 199 -2.21 -20.47 14.03
N ILE A 200 -1.57 -19.63 14.83
CA ILE A 200 -2.04 -18.28 15.13
C ILE A 200 -1.08 -17.28 14.51
N TYR A 201 -1.61 -16.27 13.84
CA TYR A 201 -0.81 -15.28 13.14
C TYR A 201 -0.96 -13.89 13.77
N LEU A 202 0.18 -13.25 14.02
CA LEU A 202 0.30 -11.83 14.28
C LEU A 202 0.59 -11.10 12.97
N ILE A 203 -0.27 -10.17 12.61
CA ILE A 203 -0.10 -9.30 11.43
C ILE A 203 0.25 -7.92 11.92
N LYS A 204 1.43 -7.42 11.54
CA LYS A 204 1.92 -6.12 11.99
C LYS A 204 1.13 -4.99 11.35
N GLY A 205 0.71 -4.00 12.15
CA GLY A 205 -0.17 -2.92 11.67
C GLY A 205 0.40 -2.08 10.51
N LYS A 206 1.72 -1.80 10.56
CA LYS A 206 2.44 -1.01 9.55
C LYS A 206 2.90 -1.85 8.37
N SER A 207 3.80 -2.81 8.59
CA SER A 207 4.43 -3.60 7.53
C SER A 207 3.49 -4.63 6.88
N ARG A 208 2.35 -4.94 7.52
CA ARG A 208 1.45 -6.05 7.13
C ARG A 208 2.15 -7.42 7.06
N SER A 209 3.33 -7.54 7.67
CA SER A 209 4.06 -8.80 7.77
C SER A 209 3.32 -9.78 8.67
N TRP A 210 3.24 -11.02 8.22
CA TRP A 210 2.62 -12.14 8.93
C TRP A 210 3.68 -12.90 9.72
N ILE A 211 3.40 -13.14 10.99
CA ILE A 211 4.28 -13.85 11.90
C ILE A 211 3.46 -14.93 12.59
N GLU A 212 3.85 -16.19 12.44
CA GLU A 212 3.22 -17.27 13.18
C GLU A 212 3.72 -17.28 14.63
N VAL A 213 2.81 -17.09 15.58
CA VAL A 213 3.13 -16.92 17.01
C VAL A 213 2.82 -18.16 17.85
N SER A 214 2.12 -19.15 17.29
CA SER A 214 1.81 -20.43 17.94
C SER A 214 3.01 -21.35 18.05
N ASN A 215 3.82 -21.45 16.99
CA ASN A 215 4.96 -22.39 16.89
C ASN A 215 6.33 -21.75 17.19
N SER A 216 6.39 -20.42 17.25
CA SER A 216 7.62 -19.70 17.54
C SER A 216 7.80 -19.58 19.05
N GLY A 217 8.79 -20.27 19.62
CA GLY A 217 9.15 -20.17 21.06
C GLY A 217 9.63 -18.79 21.51
N THR A 218 9.56 -17.78 20.64
CA THR A 218 9.92 -16.39 20.89
C THR A 218 8.68 -15.56 21.22
N GLY A 219 8.75 -14.84 22.34
CA GLY A 219 7.70 -13.89 22.72
C GLY A 219 7.71 -12.66 21.82
N TYR A 220 6.99 -12.71 20.69
CA TYR A 220 6.85 -11.54 19.83
C TYR A 220 6.13 -10.40 20.54
N THR A 221 6.66 -9.18 20.40
CA THR A 221 6.05 -8.00 21.00
C THR A 221 4.88 -7.51 20.14
N ILE A 222 3.68 -7.64 20.69
CA ILE A 222 2.46 -7.04 20.15
C ILE A 222 2.52 -5.53 20.40
N LYS A 223 2.17 -4.77 19.37
CA LYS A 223 2.11 -3.30 19.41
C LYS A 223 0.66 -2.85 19.15
N PRO A 224 0.30 -1.65 19.61
CA PRO A 224 -0.99 -1.06 19.25
C PRO A 224 -1.16 -0.97 17.73
N GLY A 225 -2.34 -1.31 17.23
CA GLY A 225 -2.69 -1.37 15.81
C GLY A 225 -2.29 -2.65 15.08
N ASP A 226 -1.73 -3.65 15.77
CA ASP A 226 -1.52 -4.99 15.21
C ASP A 226 -2.84 -5.78 15.14
N PHE A 227 -2.83 -6.82 14.31
CA PHE A 227 -3.94 -7.76 14.17
C PHE A 227 -3.51 -9.16 14.61
N ILE A 228 -4.42 -9.89 15.24
CA ILE A 228 -4.27 -11.32 15.51
C ILE A 228 -5.31 -12.04 14.67
N TRP A 229 -4.86 -12.95 13.83
CA TRP A 229 -5.72 -13.74 12.97
C TRP A 229 -5.63 -15.22 13.34
N VAL A 230 -6.81 -15.83 13.47
CA VAL A 230 -6.96 -17.26 13.69
C VAL A 230 -7.57 -17.89 12.42
N PRO A 231 -6.82 -18.73 11.69
CA PRO A 231 -7.34 -19.44 10.53
C PRO A 231 -8.44 -20.42 10.91
N LYS A 232 -9.31 -20.68 9.93
CA LYS A 232 -10.26 -21.78 10.00
C LYS A 232 -9.59 -23.08 9.56
N GLU A 233 -9.88 -24.15 10.28
CA GLU A 233 -9.52 -25.50 9.89
C GLU A 233 -10.37 -25.91 8.67
N ILE A 234 -9.69 -26.17 7.56
CA ILE A 234 -10.32 -26.64 6.33
C ILE A 234 -10.50 -28.14 6.49
N ARG A 235 -11.72 -28.58 6.81
CA ARG A 235 -12.07 -30.00 6.77
C ARG A 235 -11.98 -30.47 5.33
N ARG A 236 -11.25 -31.55 5.12
CA ARG A 236 -11.12 -32.20 3.82
C ARG A 236 -11.87 -33.51 3.89
N ASP A 237 -12.79 -33.70 2.96
CA ASP A 237 -13.62 -34.91 2.92
C ASP A 237 -12.84 -36.07 2.29
N PHE A 238 -13.41 -37.28 2.38
CA PHE A 238 -12.79 -38.50 1.86
C PHE A 238 -12.35 -38.37 0.39
N ASP A 239 -13.19 -37.75 -0.45
CA ASP A 239 -12.92 -37.54 -1.86
C ASP A 239 -11.60 -36.77 -2.11
N TYR A 240 -11.28 -35.78 -1.27
CA TYR A 240 -10.02 -35.06 -1.36
C TYR A 240 -8.81 -35.98 -1.21
N TYR A 241 -8.88 -36.90 -0.25
CA TYR A 241 -7.81 -37.86 0.02
C TYR A 241 -7.75 -38.93 -1.07
N LEU A 242 -8.91 -39.40 -1.55
CA LEU A 242 -9.00 -40.37 -2.64
C LEU A 242 -8.37 -39.81 -3.92
N GLU A 243 -8.63 -38.56 -4.29
CA GLU A 243 -8.00 -37.92 -5.44
C GLU A 243 -6.48 -37.77 -5.31
N ARG A 244 -5.99 -37.41 -4.11
CA ARG A 244 -4.54 -37.34 -3.87
C ARG A 244 -3.89 -38.71 -3.95
N PHE A 245 -4.52 -39.71 -3.35
CA PHE A 245 -4.04 -41.08 -3.37
C PHE A 245 -4.01 -41.62 -4.81
N ALA A 246 -5.08 -41.45 -5.57
CA ALA A 246 -5.15 -41.88 -6.97
C ALA A 246 -4.01 -41.28 -7.82
N ARG A 247 -3.68 -39.99 -7.63
CA ARG A 247 -2.53 -39.34 -8.30
C ARG A 247 -1.19 -39.97 -7.93
N ILE A 248 -0.96 -40.24 -6.64
CA ILE A 248 0.27 -40.87 -6.15
C ILE A 248 0.38 -42.31 -6.67
N SER A 249 -0.71 -43.08 -6.57
CA SER A 249 -0.79 -44.45 -7.07
C SER A 249 -0.52 -44.51 -8.57
N ALA A 250 -1.06 -43.59 -9.36
CA ALA A 250 -0.79 -43.54 -10.80
C ALA A 250 0.72 -43.37 -11.09
N VAL A 251 1.42 -42.49 -10.36
CA VAL A 251 2.87 -42.31 -10.51
C VAL A 251 3.63 -43.59 -10.11
N VAL A 252 3.28 -44.19 -8.97
CA VAL A 252 3.92 -45.44 -8.49
C VAL A 252 3.70 -46.59 -9.47
N SER A 253 2.47 -46.76 -9.97
CA SER A 253 2.14 -47.76 -10.98
C SER A 253 2.91 -47.55 -12.28
N ALA A 254 3.07 -46.30 -12.73
CA ALA A 254 3.87 -46.00 -13.92
C ALA A 254 5.35 -46.39 -13.73
N VAL A 255 5.96 -46.05 -12.59
CA VAL A 255 7.34 -46.44 -12.26
C VAL A 255 7.48 -47.95 -12.17
N ALA A 256 6.58 -48.63 -11.47
CA ALA A 256 6.59 -50.09 -11.35
C ALA A 256 6.48 -50.78 -12.72
N THR A 257 5.64 -50.26 -13.62
CA THR A 257 5.49 -50.77 -14.98
C THR A 257 6.81 -50.66 -15.76
N VAL A 258 7.51 -49.53 -15.66
CA VAL A 258 8.83 -49.36 -16.31
C VAL A 258 9.87 -50.34 -15.75
N ILE A 259 9.92 -50.53 -14.43
CA ILE A 259 10.83 -51.49 -13.79
C ILE A 259 10.54 -52.92 -14.26
N LEU A 260 9.27 -53.30 -14.31
CA LEU A 260 8.83 -54.62 -14.76
C LEU A 260 9.22 -54.87 -16.23
N LEU A 261 9.03 -53.88 -17.09
CA LEU A 261 9.47 -53.94 -18.49
C LEU A 261 10.99 -54.10 -18.57
N PHE A 262 11.76 -53.31 -17.83
CA PHE A 262 13.23 -53.40 -17.83
C PHE A 262 13.72 -54.79 -17.39
N HIS A 263 13.13 -55.34 -16.32
CA HIS A 263 13.44 -56.70 -15.84
C HIS A 263 13.05 -57.79 -16.84
N GLN A 264 11.98 -57.58 -17.61
CA GLN A 264 11.55 -58.52 -18.65
C GLN A 264 12.52 -58.56 -19.84
N PHE A 265 13.11 -57.41 -20.20
CA PHE A 265 14.07 -57.32 -21.31
C PHE A 265 15.49 -57.77 -20.95
N THR A 266 15.91 -57.66 -19.69
CA THR A 266 17.24 -58.13 -19.24
C THR A 266 17.30 -59.63 -18.93
N LYS A 267 16.15 -60.31 -18.84
CA LYS A 267 16.04 -61.76 -18.65
C LYS A 267 15.94 -62.58 -19.94
N LYS A 268 16.08 -61.96 -21.11
CA LYS A 268 16.28 -62.63 -22.41
C LYS A 268 17.76 -62.58 -22.77
#